data_AF-A0A931WA09-F1
#
_entry.id   AF-A0A931WA09-F1
#
_cell.length_a   1.000
_cell.length_b   1.000
_cell.length_c   1.000
_cell.angle_alpha   90.00
_cell.angle_beta   90.00
_cell.angle_gamma   90.00
#
_symmetry.space_group_name_H-M   'P 1'
#
loop_
_entity.id
_entity.type
_entity.pdbx_description
1 polymer ?
#
loop_
_entity_poly.entity_id
_entity_poly.type
_entity_poly.pdbx_seq_one_letter_code
_entity_poly.pdbx_strand_id
1 'polypeptide(L)'
;MLKSIAFANAFTAVGLGAYVACRALSLAAPDLLFNIGTSWFHTFNLDSTRAVTPFDIGTFLFGAVTFGAFVWIIAYAGAALYNNLAK
;
A
#
# COMPACT_ATOMS: atom_id res chain seq x y z
N MET A 1 2.32 -0.48 -26.02
CA MET A 1 2.58 0.67 -25.14
C MET A 1 1.44 0.82 -24.13
N LEU A 2 1.79 1.02 -22.86
CA LEU A 2 0.86 1.29 -21.77
C LEU A 2 0.35 2.73 -21.84
N LYS A 3 -0.94 2.96 -21.55
CA LYS A 3 -1.47 4.31 -21.30
C LYS A 3 -1.12 4.72 -19.87
N SER A 4 0.04 5.38 -19.67
CA SER A 4 0.65 5.57 -18.34
C SER A 4 -0.28 6.20 -17.29
N ILE A 5 -1.11 7.18 -17.66
CA ILE A 5 -2.07 7.81 -16.73
C ILE A 5 -3.16 6.82 -16.31
N ALA A 6 -3.77 6.12 -17.27
CA ALA A 6 -4.83 5.14 -16.98
C ALA A 6 -4.28 3.97 -16.14
N PHE A 7 -3.04 3.55 -16.42
CA PHE A 7 -2.33 2.55 -15.64
C PHE A 7 -2.12 2.99 -14.18
N ALA A 8 -1.62 4.22 -13.99
CA ALA A 8 -1.40 4.79 -12.65
C ALA A 8 -2.71 4.93 -11.86
N ASN A 9 -3.79 5.40 -12.50
CA ASN A 9 -5.12 5.49 -11.88
C ASN A 9 -5.61 4.12 -11.39
N ALA A 10 -5.51 3.09 -12.25
CA ALA A 10 -5.95 1.74 -11.90
C ALA A 10 -5.16 1.16 -10.72
N PHE A 11 -3.83 1.28 -10.75
CA PHE A 11 -2.98 0.81 -9.65
C PHE A 11 -3.24 1.56 -8.34
N THR A 12 -3.48 2.87 -8.41
CA THR A 12 -3.83 3.68 -7.24
C THR A 12 -5.15 3.24 -6.63
N ALA A 13 -6.18 3.00 -7.45
CA ALA A 13 -7.48 2.53 -6.98
C ALA A 13 -7.38 1.17 -6.28
N VAL A 14 -6.66 0.21 -6.89
CA VAL A 14 -6.41 -1.11 -6.27
C VAL A 14 -5.61 -0.97 -4.99
N GLY A 15 -4.55 -0.16 -4.99
CA GLY A 15 -3.73 0.12 -3.81
C GLY A 15 -4.56 0.68 -2.66
N LEU A 16 -5.41 1.68 -2.92
CA LEU A 16 -6.31 2.25 -1.90
C LEU A 16 -7.31 1.23 -1.37
N GLY A 17 -7.84 0.35 -2.24
CA GLY A 17 -8.66 -0.78 -1.82
C GLY A 17 -7.93 -1.70 -0.84
N ALA A 18 -6.68 -2.05 -1.16
CA ALA A 18 -5.84 -2.85 -0.28
C ALA A 18 -5.50 -2.13 1.04
N TYR A 19 -5.28 -0.81 1.01
CA TYR A 19 -5.04 0.01 2.18
C TYR A 19 -6.23 -0.04 3.17
N VAL A 20 -7.46 0.13 2.66
CA VAL A 20 -8.69 0.01 3.46
C VAL A 20 -8.89 -1.42 3.97
N ALA A 21 -8.65 -2.43 3.14
CA ALA A 21 -8.76 -3.83 3.55
C ALA A 21 -7.75 -4.19 4.65
N CYS A 22 -6.51 -3.71 4.54
CA CYS A 22 -5.48 -3.85 5.57
C CYS A 22 -5.95 -3.25 6.90
N ARG A 23 -6.58 -2.08 6.86
CA ARG A 23 -7.16 -1.46 8.06
C ARG A 23 -8.25 -2.33 8.68
N ALA A 24 -9.20 -2.83 7.88
CA ALA A 24 -10.24 -3.73 8.39
C ALA A 24 -9.64 -5.00 9.01
N LEU A 25 -8.65 -5.60 8.35
CA LEU A 25 -7.97 -6.80 8.84
C LEU A 25 -7.21 -6.54 10.16
N SER A 26 -6.55 -5.38 10.29
CA SER A 26 -5.85 -5.00 11.52
C SER A 26 -6.77 -4.94 12.75
N LEU A 27 -8.06 -4.70 12.54
CA LEU A 27 -9.07 -4.67 13.60
C LEU A 27 -9.67 -6.06 13.86
N ALA A 28 -9.98 -6.80 12.80
CA ALA A 28 -10.71 -8.06 12.90
C ALA A 28 -9.81 -9.27 13.23
N ALA A 29 -8.59 -9.31 12.69
CA ALA A 29 -7.66 -10.42 12.86
C ALA A 29 -6.20 -9.93 12.83
N PRO A 30 -5.77 -9.16 13.86
CA PRO A 30 -4.42 -8.60 13.90
C PRO A 30 -3.33 -9.66 13.80
N ASP A 31 -3.48 -10.82 14.47
CA ASP A 31 -2.46 -11.88 14.42
C ASP A 31 -2.27 -12.46 13.02
N LEU A 32 -3.35 -12.54 12.23
CA LEU A 32 -3.24 -12.94 10.83
C LEU A 32 -2.43 -11.92 10.03
N LEU A 33 -2.68 -10.63 10.22
CA LEU A 33 -1.92 -9.55 9.57
C LEU A 33 -0.42 -9.63 9.93
N PHE A 34 -0.09 -9.82 11.21
CA PHE A 34 1.29 -9.94 11.66
C PHE A 34 1.97 -11.21 11.14
N ASN A 35 1.27 -12.35 11.09
CA ASN A 35 1.82 -13.58 10.51
C ASN A 35 2.15 -13.43 9.01
N ILE A 36 1.27 -12.78 8.24
CA ILE A 36 1.54 -12.46 6.83
C ILE A 36 2.78 -11.56 6.73
N GLY A 37 2.84 -10.49 7.54
CA GLY A 37 3.99 -9.59 7.57
C GLY A 37 5.30 -10.32 7.89
N THR A 38 5.32 -11.16 8.92
CA THR A 38 6.51 -11.89 9.35
C THR A 38 7.01 -12.84 8.26
N SER A 39 6.10 -13.41 7.45
CA SER A 39 6.49 -14.25 6.31
C SER A 39 7.27 -13.50 5.22
N TRP A 40 7.16 -12.17 5.16
CA TRP A 40 7.88 -11.33 4.19
C TRP A 40 9.15 -10.71 4.79
N PHE A 41 9.15 -10.43 6.09
CA PHE A 41 10.23 -9.74 6.80
C PHE A 41 11.02 -10.68 7.71
N HIS A 42 11.91 -11.48 7.12
CA HIS A 42 12.66 -12.55 7.78
C HIS A 42 13.57 -12.11 8.96
N THR A 43 13.94 -10.83 9.07
CA THR A 43 14.88 -10.33 10.10
C THR A 43 14.27 -9.31 11.07
N PHE A 44 13.03 -8.88 10.85
CA PHE A 44 12.39 -7.87 11.69
C PHE A 44 11.49 -8.53 12.73
N ASN A 45 11.60 -8.07 13.98
CA ASN A 45 10.64 -8.42 15.02
C ASN A 45 9.41 -7.51 14.90
N LEU A 46 8.39 -7.97 14.16
CA LEU A 46 7.14 -7.24 13.97
C LEU A 46 6.26 -7.21 15.23
N ASP A 47 6.49 -8.06 16.23
CA ASP A 47 5.70 -7.98 17.47
C ASP A 47 5.97 -6.68 18.24
N SER A 48 7.17 -6.11 18.09
CA SER A 48 7.52 -4.80 18.67
C SER A 48 6.75 -3.62 18.06
N THR A 49 6.11 -3.81 16.90
CA THR A 49 5.37 -2.75 16.18
C THR A 49 3.86 -2.86 16.34
N ARG A 50 3.38 -3.80 17.18
CA ARG A 50 1.97 -3.90 17.54
C ARG A 50 1.51 -2.60 18.20
N ALA A 51 0.52 -1.96 17.58
CA ALA A 51 0.01 -0.68 18.04
C ALA A 51 -0.60 -0.80 19.44
N VAL A 52 -0.08 0.00 20.38
CA VAL A 52 -0.64 0.16 21.74
C VAL A 52 -1.56 1.39 21.85
N THR A 53 -1.60 2.23 20.82
CA THR A 53 -2.39 3.48 20.80
C THR A 53 -3.72 3.30 20.06
N PRO A 54 -4.78 4.02 20.48
CA PRO A 54 -6.06 4.01 19.78
C PRO A 54 -5.97 4.52 18.34
N PHE A 55 -6.94 4.10 17.53
CA PHE A 55 -7.07 4.53 16.14
C PHE A 55 -7.35 6.02 16.00
N ASP A 56 -6.59 6.68 15.14
CA ASP A 56 -6.83 8.04 14.68
C ASP A 56 -7.24 8.06 13.20
N ILE A 57 -8.45 8.56 12.94
CA ILE A 57 -8.98 8.71 11.58
C ILE A 57 -8.19 9.75 10.77
N GLY A 58 -7.61 10.75 11.42
CA GLY A 58 -6.79 11.77 10.76
C GLY A 58 -5.54 11.15 10.14
N THR A 59 -4.81 10.37 10.93
CA THR A 59 -3.63 9.61 10.47
C THR A 59 -3.99 8.61 9.36
N PHE A 60 -5.15 7.95 9.45
CA PHE A 60 -5.62 7.04 8.39
C PHE A 60 -5.89 7.76 7.06
N LEU A 61 -6.59 8.89 7.08
CA LEU A 61 -6.87 9.67 5.86
C LEU A 61 -5.59 10.26 5.27
N PHE A 62 -4.71 10.79 6.12
CA PHE A 62 -3.40 11.27 5.69
C PHE A 62 -2.58 10.15 5.04
N GLY A 63 -2.58 8.96 5.65
CA GLY A 63 -1.94 7.76 5.10
C GLY A 63 -2.55 7.35 3.75
N ALA A 64 -3.87 7.36 3.60
CA ALA A 64 -4.52 7.04 2.34
C ALA A 64 -4.13 8.02 1.21
N VAL A 65 -4.11 9.32 1.48
CA VAL A 65 -3.72 10.34 0.48
C VAL A 65 -2.26 10.17 0.07
N THR A 66 -1.36 10.08 1.04
CA THR A 66 0.09 9.97 0.78
C THR A 66 0.44 8.65 0.10
N PHE A 67 -0.16 7.54 0.52
CA PHE A 67 0.00 6.24 -0.14
C PHE A 67 -0.56 6.24 -1.56
N GLY A 68 -1.75 6.80 -1.77
CA GLY A 68 -2.35 6.92 -3.09
C GLY A 68 -1.48 7.74 -4.06
N ALA A 69 -0.97 8.90 -3.61
CA ALA A 69 -0.05 9.71 -4.39
C ALA A 69 1.26 8.95 -4.71
N PHE A 70 1.82 8.25 -3.73
CA PHE A 70 3.02 7.43 -3.92
C PHE A 70 2.82 6.34 -4.98
N VAL A 71 1.75 5.53 -4.85
CA VAL A 71 1.42 4.47 -5.81
C VAL A 71 1.22 5.05 -7.21
N TRP A 72 0.50 6.16 -7.33
CA TRP A 72 0.28 6.80 -8.63
C TRP A 72 1.59 7.21 -9.30
N ILE A 73 2.47 7.90 -8.56
CA ILE A 73 3.77 8.38 -9.06
C ILE A 73 4.62 7.20 -9.54
N ILE A 74 4.75 6.15 -8.72
CA ILE A 74 5.56 4.98 -9.06
C ILE A 74 4.97 4.24 -10.26
N ALA A 75 3.65 4.02 -10.30
CA ALA A 75 3.01 3.33 -11.41
C ALA A 75 3.11 4.12 -12.72
N TYR A 76 2.93 5.44 -12.68
CA TYR A 76 3.12 6.31 -13.84
C TYR A 76 4.57 6.26 -14.35
N ALA A 77 5.54 6.44 -13.45
CA ALA A 77 6.96 6.42 -13.79
C ALA A 77 7.38 5.06 -14.36
N GLY A 78 6.91 3.97 -13.75
CA GLY A 78 7.15 2.61 -14.24
C GLY A 78 6.57 2.37 -15.63
N ALA A 79 5.33 2.79 -15.88
CA ALA A 79 4.72 2.67 -17.20
C ALA A 79 5.43 3.53 -18.26
N ALA A 80 5.86 4.74 -17.90
CA ALA A 80 6.63 5.61 -18.78
C ALA A 80 8.00 5.02 -19.12
N LEU A 81 8.73 4.50 -18.12
CA LEU A 81 10.03 3.83 -18.32
C LEU A 81 9.87 2.57 -19.18
N TYR A 82 8.89 1.72 -18.88
CA TYR A 82 8.59 0.54 -19.69
C TYR A 82 8.36 0.91 -21.15
N ASN A 83 7.52 1.92 -21.41
CA ASN A 83 7.27 2.40 -22.77
C ASN A 83 8.51 3.01 -23.45
N ASN A 84 9.49 3.51 -22.69
CA ASN A 84 10.74 4.01 -23.24
C ASN A 84 11.66 2.85 -23.66
N LEU A 85 11.75 1.82 -22.82
CA LEU A 85 12.63 0.65 -23.02
C LEU A 85 12.07 -0.38 -24.00
N ALA A 86 10.74 -0.46 -24.16
CA ALA A 86 10.08 -1.39 -25.07
C ALA A 86 9.94 -0.87 -26.52
N LYS A 87 10.62 0.24 -26.84
CA LYS A 87 10.77 0.77 -28.20
C LYS A 87 11.89 0.03 -28.92
#